data_AF-A0A1Q8VF00-F1
#
_entry.id   AF-A0A1Q8VF00-F1
#
_cell.length_a   1.000
_cell.length_b   1.000
_cell.length_c   1.000
_cell.angle_alpha   90.00
_cell.angle_beta   90.00
_cell.angle_gamma   90.00
#
_symmetry.space_group_name_H-M   'P 1'
#
loop_
_entity.id
_entity.type
_entity.pdbx_description
1 polymer ?
#
loop_
_entity_poly.entity_id
_entity_poly.type
_entity_poly.pdbx_seq_one_letter_code
_entity_poly.pdbx_strand_id
1 'polypeptide(L)'
;MSGQGDAQTRADDAAAAGADSETHGARKARDARSGRQERLRRPRHLSIRTRLTLTYAGMVTAAGVVLIALVSFYTRYVTLSIQIGGPVGETAAVPVSQVGEAAKVDTNLFDLLGTIMRSAVGVLALLVVLSGTVGWILAGRMLQPLSSMNAAAKLAASGDLSQRLDLSGPRDEIHDLADTFDNMLDSLERSFSVHRRFAANASHELRTPLATTQTMIDVALSDPQASAEDLRR
;
A
#
# COMPACT_ATOMS: atom_id res chain seq x y z
N MET A 1 -37.06 -55.06 51.83
CA MET A 1 -35.79 -54.97 51.07
C MET A 1 -35.95 -53.91 49.99
N SER A 2 -35.87 -52.62 50.35
CA SER A 2 -35.96 -51.50 49.40
C SER A 2 -35.07 -50.38 49.91
N GLY A 3 -33.86 -50.28 49.38
CA GLY A 3 -32.90 -49.23 49.77
C GLY A 3 -31.61 -49.22 48.97
N GLN A 4 -31.51 -49.97 47.88
CA GLN A 4 -30.23 -50.19 47.18
C GLN A 4 -30.21 -49.66 45.73
N GLY A 5 -31.33 -49.11 45.21
CA GLY A 5 -31.43 -48.58 43.85
C GLY A 5 -31.05 -47.09 43.69
N ASP A 6 -31.24 -46.28 44.73
CA ASP A 6 -31.09 -44.81 44.61
C ASP A 6 -29.63 -44.33 44.77
N ALA A 7 -28.78 -45.15 45.39
CA ALA A 7 -27.36 -44.82 45.57
C ALA A 7 -26.54 -45.08 44.29
N GLN A 8 -26.90 -46.09 43.50
CA GLN A 8 -26.22 -46.44 42.26
C GLN A 8 -26.43 -45.36 41.19
N THR A 9 -27.68 -44.90 41.03
CA THR A 9 -28.05 -43.87 40.04
C THR A 9 -27.35 -42.52 40.28
N ARG A 10 -27.18 -42.10 41.54
CA ARG A 10 -26.44 -40.86 41.87
C ARG A 10 -24.93 -40.97 41.66
N ALA A 11 -24.36 -42.16 41.78
CA ALA A 11 -22.93 -42.36 41.53
C ALA A 11 -22.62 -42.32 40.03
N ASP A 12 -23.50 -42.88 39.20
CA ASP A 12 -23.37 -42.87 37.74
C ASP A 12 -23.55 -41.46 37.14
N ASP A 13 -24.49 -40.67 37.67
CA ASP A 13 -24.69 -39.26 37.26
C ASP A 13 -23.50 -38.35 37.65
N ALA A 14 -22.88 -38.59 38.81
CA ALA A 14 -21.71 -37.84 39.25
C ALA A 14 -20.45 -38.18 38.43
N ALA A 15 -20.31 -39.44 37.98
CA ALA A 15 -19.22 -39.86 37.10
C ALA A 15 -19.38 -39.29 35.68
N ALA A 16 -20.61 -39.20 35.16
CA ALA A 16 -20.90 -38.60 33.86
C ALA A 16 -20.61 -37.08 33.84
N ALA A 17 -20.98 -36.35 34.90
CA ALA A 17 -20.73 -34.91 35.01
C ALA A 17 -19.22 -34.55 35.09
N GLY A 18 -18.39 -35.43 35.66
CA GLY A 18 -16.94 -35.27 35.71
C GLY A 18 -16.27 -35.38 34.34
N ALA A 19 -16.66 -36.38 33.54
CA ALA A 19 -16.08 -36.65 32.22
C ALA A 19 -16.36 -35.53 31.19
N ASP A 20 -17.54 -34.91 31.25
CA ASP A 20 -17.91 -33.80 30.36
C ASP A 20 -17.12 -32.52 30.66
N SER A 21 -16.71 -32.31 31.91
CA SER A 21 -15.93 -31.14 32.31
C SER A 21 -14.46 -31.21 31.88
N GLU A 22 -13.84 -32.39 31.94
CA GLU A 22 -12.45 -32.61 31.52
C GLU A 22 -12.30 -32.53 29.98
N THR A 23 -13.28 -33.06 29.24
CA THR A 23 -13.28 -32.98 27.77
C THR A 23 -13.50 -31.55 27.26
N HIS A 24 -14.30 -30.74 27.96
CA HIS A 24 -14.48 -29.32 27.64
C HIS A 24 -13.20 -28.50 27.90
N GLY A 25 -12.49 -28.77 29.00
CA GLY A 25 -11.22 -28.13 29.32
C GLY A 25 -10.11 -28.48 28.32
N ALA A 26 -10.03 -29.75 27.91
CA ALA A 26 -9.05 -30.23 26.93
C ALA A 26 -9.29 -29.68 25.52
N ARG A 27 -10.56 -29.51 25.09
CA ARG A 27 -10.92 -28.85 23.83
C ARG A 27 -10.56 -27.36 23.85
N LYS A 28 -10.91 -26.64 24.92
CA LYS A 28 -10.57 -25.21 25.09
C LYS A 28 -9.05 -24.95 25.12
N ALA A 29 -8.27 -25.89 25.68
CA ALA A 29 -6.81 -25.82 25.69
C ALA A 29 -6.16 -26.16 24.33
N ARG A 30 -6.82 -26.99 23.48
CA ARG A 30 -6.42 -27.22 22.09
C ARG A 30 -6.76 -26.02 21.19
N ASP A 31 -7.93 -25.41 21.38
CA ASP A 31 -8.33 -24.20 20.64
C ASP A 31 -7.47 -22.97 21.01
N ALA A 32 -7.07 -22.84 22.28
CA ALA A 32 -6.14 -21.79 22.72
C ALA A 32 -4.70 -21.97 22.18
N ARG A 33 -4.32 -23.19 21.77
CA ARG A 33 -3.02 -23.47 21.11
C ARG A 33 -3.09 -23.34 19.59
N SER A 34 -4.24 -23.59 18.95
CA SER A 34 -4.41 -23.38 17.50
C SER A 34 -4.48 -21.89 17.15
N GLY A 35 -5.08 -21.05 18.02
CA GLY A 35 -5.16 -19.59 17.82
C GLY A 35 -3.83 -18.82 17.89
N ARG A 36 -2.71 -19.48 18.24
CA ARG A 36 -1.38 -18.84 18.29
C ARG A 36 -0.55 -19.05 17.02
N GLN A 37 -0.96 -19.96 16.13
CA GLN A 37 -0.18 -20.31 14.93
C GLN A 37 -0.57 -19.51 13.68
N GLU A 38 -1.68 -18.79 13.68
CA GLU A 38 -2.01 -17.80 12.65
C GLU A 38 -1.40 -16.42 12.94
N ARG A 39 -0.10 -16.39 13.27
CA ARG A 39 0.71 -15.20 12.97
C ARG A 39 0.88 -15.15 11.45
N LEU A 40 -0.21 -14.74 10.81
CA LEU A 40 -0.35 -14.36 9.42
C LEU A 40 0.97 -13.74 8.98
N ARG A 41 1.67 -14.44 8.08
CA ARG A 41 2.68 -13.83 7.22
C ARG A 41 1.95 -12.76 6.43
N ARG A 42 1.76 -11.57 7.02
CA ARG A 42 1.30 -10.39 6.30
C ARG A 42 2.31 -10.23 5.17
N PRO A 43 1.90 -10.36 3.89
CA PRO A 43 2.81 -10.05 2.81
C PRO A 43 3.29 -8.62 3.07
N ARG A 44 4.62 -8.45 3.18
CA ARG A 44 5.22 -7.13 3.24
C ARG A 44 4.85 -6.45 1.93
N HIS A 45 3.77 -5.67 1.94
CA HIS A 45 3.45 -4.81 0.82
C HIS A 45 4.60 -3.81 0.75
N LEU A 46 5.43 -3.97 -0.29
CA LEU A 46 6.46 -2.99 -0.58
C LEU A 46 5.76 -1.65 -0.75
N SER A 47 6.28 -0.61 -0.09
CA SER A 47 5.75 0.74 -0.28
C SER A 47 5.77 1.07 -1.78
N ILE A 48 4.81 1.85 -2.27
CA ILE A 48 4.74 2.23 -3.68
C ILE A 48 6.07 2.86 -4.12
N ARG A 49 6.70 3.62 -3.23
CA ARG A 49 8.06 4.15 -3.40
C ARG A 49 9.07 3.05 -3.72
N THR A 50 9.14 2.01 -2.88
CA THR A 50 10.06 0.87 -3.09
C THR A 50 9.79 0.13 -4.39
N ARG A 51 8.52 -0.04 -4.77
CA ARG A 51 8.16 -0.70 -6.04
C ARG A 51 8.62 0.14 -7.23
N LEU A 52 8.32 1.45 -7.23
CA LEU A 52 8.67 2.37 -8.31
C LEU A 52 10.19 2.48 -8.50
N THR A 53 10.94 2.58 -7.39
CA THR A 53 12.40 2.60 -7.46
C THR A 53 12.98 1.32 -7.98
N LEU A 54 12.42 0.18 -7.56
CA LEU A 54 12.91 -1.13 -7.96
C LEU A 54 12.62 -1.40 -9.45
N THR A 55 11.47 -0.95 -9.96
CA THR A 55 11.17 -1.03 -11.39
C THR A 55 12.08 -0.14 -12.22
N TYR A 56 12.33 1.11 -11.78
CA TYR A 56 13.20 2.02 -12.51
C TYR A 56 14.67 1.56 -12.48
N ALA A 57 15.19 1.25 -11.30
CA ALA A 57 16.54 0.71 -11.14
C ALA A 57 16.71 -0.61 -11.91
N GLY A 58 15.70 -1.48 -11.88
CA GLY A 58 15.68 -2.72 -12.66
C GLY A 58 15.74 -2.47 -14.17
N MET A 59 14.97 -1.51 -14.69
CA MET A 59 14.97 -1.15 -16.11
C MET A 59 16.32 -0.57 -16.56
N VAL A 60 16.91 0.32 -15.76
CA VAL A 60 18.25 0.87 -16.01
C VAL A 60 19.31 -0.23 -15.99
N THR A 61 19.24 -1.14 -15.02
CA THR A 61 20.14 -2.29 -14.92
C THR A 61 20.02 -3.18 -16.15
N ALA A 62 18.79 -3.52 -16.56
CA ALA A 62 18.53 -4.35 -17.74
C ALA A 62 19.05 -3.70 -19.02
N ALA A 63 18.79 -2.41 -19.22
CA ALA A 63 19.31 -1.66 -20.37
C ALA A 63 20.85 -1.63 -20.39
N GLY A 64 21.49 -1.43 -19.24
CA GLY A 64 22.95 -1.47 -19.11
C GLY A 64 23.53 -2.85 -19.43
N VAL A 65 22.94 -3.92 -18.90
CA VAL A 65 23.35 -5.30 -19.20
C VAL A 65 23.22 -5.62 -20.69
N VAL A 66 22.11 -5.22 -21.32
CA VAL A 66 21.88 -5.41 -22.77
C VAL A 66 22.93 -4.65 -23.59
N LEU A 67 23.23 -3.39 -23.24
CA LEU A 67 24.24 -2.60 -23.93
C LEU A 67 25.62 -3.26 -23.84
N ILE A 68 26.02 -3.69 -22.64
CA ILE A 68 27.30 -4.39 -22.42
C ILE A 68 27.37 -5.69 -23.21
N ALA A 69 26.30 -6.48 -23.24
CA ALA A 69 26.22 -7.72 -23.99
C ALA A 69 26.32 -7.48 -25.51
N LEU A 70 25.66 -6.43 -26.02
CA LEU A 70 25.69 -6.07 -27.44
C LEU A 70 27.08 -5.61 -27.88
N VAL A 71 27.74 -4.76 -27.10
CA VAL A 71 29.13 -4.33 -27.37
C VAL A 71 30.07 -5.54 -27.38
N SER A 72 29.93 -6.42 -26.40
CA SER A 72 30.76 -7.63 -26.29
C SER A 72 30.51 -8.59 -27.46
N PHE A 73 29.26 -8.76 -27.88
CA PHE A 73 28.89 -9.54 -29.05
C PHE A 73 29.46 -8.95 -30.35
N TYR A 74 29.35 -7.64 -30.54
CA TYR A 74 29.89 -6.94 -31.72
C TYR A 74 31.40 -7.10 -31.82
N THR A 75 32.13 -6.83 -30.74
CA THR A 75 33.59 -7.00 -30.70
C THR A 75 33.97 -8.45 -31.00
N ARG A 76 33.29 -9.43 -30.38
CA ARG A 76 33.54 -10.85 -30.62
C ARG A 76 33.25 -11.26 -32.07
N TYR A 77 32.17 -10.75 -32.66
CA TYR A 77 31.77 -11.03 -34.04
C TYR A 77 32.82 -10.49 -35.04
N VAL A 78 33.27 -9.25 -34.85
CA VAL A 78 34.32 -8.64 -35.68
C VAL A 78 35.65 -9.38 -35.55
N THR A 79 36.04 -9.83 -34.36
CA THR A 79 37.27 -10.63 -34.19
C THR A 79 37.17 -12.02 -34.82
N LEU A 80 35.99 -12.65 -34.78
CA LEU A 80 35.79 -13.99 -35.35
C LEU A 80 35.75 -13.97 -36.88
N SER A 81 35.22 -12.90 -37.48
CA SER A 81 35.13 -12.76 -38.94
C SER A 81 36.50 -12.56 -39.60
N ILE A 82 37.47 -11.94 -38.90
CA ILE A 82 38.86 -11.85 -39.37
C ILE A 82 39.52 -13.24 -39.46
N GLN A 83 39.16 -14.19 -38.59
CA GLN A 83 39.74 -15.55 -38.58
C GLN A 83 39.16 -16.50 -39.63
N ILE A 84 37.96 -16.26 -40.16
CA ILE A 84 37.32 -17.13 -41.17
C ILE A 84 37.66 -16.70 -42.62
N GLY A 85 38.30 -15.55 -42.81
CA GLY A 85 38.71 -15.00 -44.11
C GLY A 85 40.04 -15.51 -44.70
N GLY A 86 40.69 -16.51 -44.11
CA GLY A 86 41.93 -17.10 -44.65
C GLY A 86 41.83 -18.62 -44.79
N PRO A 87 41.53 -19.12 -45.99
CA PRO A 87 42.54 -19.92 -46.67
C PRO A 87 42.55 -19.62 -48.17
N VAL A 88 43.57 -18.91 -48.64
CA VAL A 88 43.96 -19.01 -50.05
C VAL A 88 45.43 -19.38 -50.08
N GLY A 89 45.67 -20.62 -50.51
CA GLY A 89 46.82 -21.02 -51.31
C GLY A 89 48.22 -20.67 -50.82
N GLU A 90 49.00 -21.73 -50.62
CA GLU A 90 50.45 -21.77 -50.44
C GLU A 90 51.00 -21.45 -49.04
N THR A 91 51.62 -22.50 -48.50
CA THR A 91 52.52 -22.50 -47.36
C THR A 91 53.68 -21.54 -47.59
N ALA A 92 53.48 -20.25 -47.30
CA ALA A 92 54.57 -19.39 -46.88
C ALA A 92 54.82 -19.72 -45.41
N ALA A 93 55.98 -20.33 -45.12
CA ALA A 93 56.45 -20.51 -43.75
C ALA A 93 56.35 -19.17 -43.03
N VAL A 94 55.38 -19.04 -42.11
CA VAL A 94 55.30 -17.88 -41.23
C VAL A 94 56.63 -17.86 -40.47
N PRO A 95 57.47 -16.83 -40.63
CA PRO A 95 58.74 -16.78 -39.93
C PRO A 95 58.45 -16.87 -38.43
N VAL A 96 59.18 -17.72 -37.70
CA VAL A 96 58.97 -17.97 -36.26
C VAL A 96 59.00 -16.67 -35.43
N SER A 97 59.60 -15.60 -35.97
CA SER A 97 59.55 -14.25 -35.43
C SER A 97 58.15 -13.59 -35.42
N GLN A 98 57.24 -13.95 -36.32
CA GLN A 98 55.86 -13.42 -36.35
C GLN A 98 54.87 -14.21 -35.48
N VAL A 99 55.17 -15.48 -35.15
CA VAL A 99 54.34 -16.27 -34.21
C VAL A 99 54.33 -15.63 -32.82
N GLY A 100 55.45 -15.01 -32.42
CA GLY A 100 55.54 -14.22 -31.20
C GLY A 100 54.74 -12.91 -31.22
N GLU A 101 54.57 -12.28 -32.38
CA GLU A 101 53.73 -11.06 -32.53
C GLU A 101 52.25 -11.40 -32.56
N ALA A 102 51.82 -12.43 -33.30
CA ALA A 102 50.43 -12.87 -33.34
C ALA A 102 49.93 -13.34 -31.96
N ALA A 103 50.72 -14.16 -31.25
CA ALA A 103 50.38 -14.59 -29.89
C ALA A 103 50.38 -13.44 -28.87
N LYS A 104 51.26 -12.44 -29.02
CA LYS A 104 51.25 -11.23 -28.19
C LYS A 104 50.04 -10.36 -28.47
N VAL A 105 49.66 -10.17 -29.74
CA VAL A 105 48.47 -9.40 -30.14
C VAL A 105 47.20 -10.05 -29.59
N ASP A 106 47.07 -11.38 -29.67
CA ASP A 106 45.95 -12.10 -29.07
C ASP A 106 45.90 -11.92 -27.54
N THR A 107 47.03 -12.08 -26.84
CA THR A 107 47.10 -11.91 -25.38
C THR A 107 46.75 -10.47 -24.96
N ASN A 108 47.28 -9.47 -25.68
CA ASN A 108 47.00 -8.06 -25.43
C ASN A 108 45.52 -7.70 -25.69
N LEU A 109 44.87 -8.33 -26.67
CA LEU A 109 43.46 -8.14 -26.96
C LEU A 109 42.58 -8.70 -25.85
N PHE A 110 42.88 -9.91 -25.34
CA PHE A 110 42.17 -10.49 -24.21
C PHE A 110 42.31 -9.65 -22.93
N ASP A 111 43.49 -9.10 -22.65
CA ASP A 111 43.71 -8.19 -21.51
C ASP A 111 42.99 -6.84 -21.67
N LEU A 112 42.97 -6.29 -22.89
CA LEU A 112 42.19 -5.09 -23.20
C LEU A 112 40.69 -5.32 -23.00
N LEU A 113 40.14 -6.43 -23.51
CA LEU A 113 38.73 -6.81 -23.32
C LEU A 113 38.40 -7.03 -21.84
N GLY A 114 39.28 -7.68 -21.08
CA GLY A 114 39.12 -7.89 -19.64
C GLY A 114 39.10 -6.56 -18.87
N THR A 115 39.96 -5.61 -19.25
CA THR A 115 40.01 -4.27 -18.66
C THR A 115 38.75 -3.46 -18.97
N ILE A 116 38.29 -3.49 -20.22
CA ILE A 116 37.03 -2.84 -20.66
C ILE A 116 35.82 -3.46 -19.96
N MET A 117 35.78 -4.79 -19.79
CA MET A 117 34.70 -5.46 -19.06
C MET A 117 34.64 -5.04 -17.60
N ARG A 118 35.79 -4.99 -16.91
CA ARG A 118 35.84 -4.55 -15.50
C ARG A 118 35.41 -3.10 -15.35
N SER A 119 35.87 -2.20 -16.23
CA SER A 119 35.45 -0.81 -16.20
C SER A 119 33.95 -0.66 -16.52
N ALA A 120 33.43 -1.41 -17.50
CA ALA A 120 32.00 -1.42 -17.83
C ALA A 120 31.12 -1.91 -16.66
N VAL A 121 31.53 -2.96 -15.96
CA VAL A 121 30.84 -3.43 -14.74
C VAL A 121 30.89 -2.37 -13.64
N GLY A 122 32.03 -1.70 -13.46
CA GLY A 122 32.17 -0.59 -12.50
C GLY A 122 31.22 0.58 -12.82
N VAL A 123 31.16 0.99 -14.09
CA VAL A 123 30.23 2.03 -14.56
C VAL A 123 28.78 1.60 -14.37
N LEU A 124 28.43 0.35 -14.68
CA LEU A 124 27.09 -0.17 -14.47
C LEU A 124 26.70 -0.14 -12.99
N ALA A 125 27.58 -0.61 -12.09
CA ALA A 125 27.34 -0.57 -10.66
C ALA A 125 27.08 0.87 -10.16
N LEU A 126 27.88 1.83 -10.63
CA LEU A 126 27.70 3.24 -10.32
C LEU A 126 26.33 3.76 -10.83
N LEU A 127 25.95 3.43 -12.06
CA LEU A 127 24.66 3.81 -12.64
C LEU A 127 23.48 3.21 -11.87
N VAL A 128 23.58 1.98 -11.37
CA VAL A 128 22.54 1.35 -10.54
C VAL A 128 22.36 2.14 -9.23
N VAL A 129 23.44 2.53 -8.56
CA VAL A 129 23.37 3.32 -7.33
C VAL A 129 22.78 4.71 -7.61
N LEU A 130 23.24 5.39 -8.66
CA LEU A 130 22.73 6.71 -9.05
C LEU A 130 21.25 6.67 -9.45
N SER A 131 20.85 5.74 -10.31
CA SER A 131 19.45 5.61 -10.72
C SER A 131 18.54 5.21 -9.56
N GLY A 132 19.00 4.32 -8.68
CA GLY A 132 18.26 3.94 -7.47
C GLY A 132 18.07 5.10 -6.50
N THR A 133 19.12 5.91 -6.26
CA THR A 133 19.05 7.09 -5.39
C THR A 133 18.16 8.19 -5.96
N VAL A 134 18.35 8.54 -7.24
CA VAL A 134 17.51 9.54 -7.94
C VAL A 134 16.05 9.08 -7.97
N GLY A 135 15.79 7.82 -8.35
CA GLY A 135 14.45 7.25 -8.36
C GLY A 135 13.80 7.29 -6.98
N TRP A 136 14.55 7.02 -5.90
CA TRP A 136 14.04 7.07 -4.54
C TRP A 136 13.62 8.47 -4.11
N ILE A 137 14.42 9.47 -4.45
CA ILE A 137 14.11 10.87 -4.16
C ILE A 137 12.88 11.31 -4.94
N LEU A 138 12.85 11.04 -6.26
CA LEU A 138 11.76 11.44 -7.15
C LEU A 138 10.43 10.79 -6.75
N ALA A 139 10.44 9.48 -6.49
CA ALA A 139 9.27 8.76 -6.01
C ALA A 139 8.76 9.34 -4.68
N GLY A 140 9.65 9.74 -3.78
CA GLY A 140 9.26 10.39 -2.52
C GLY A 140 8.56 11.73 -2.76
N ARG A 141 9.10 12.55 -3.66
CA ARG A 141 8.55 13.86 -4.01
C ARG A 141 7.16 13.74 -4.67
N MET A 142 7.00 12.82 -5.63
CA MET A 142 5.76 12.66 -6.37
C MET A 142 4.64 12.02 -5.54
N LEU A 143 4.96 11.19 -4.55
CA LEU A 143 3.96 10.53 -3.70
C LEU A 143 3.58 11.35 -2.45
N GLN A 144 4.34 12.39 -2.10
CA GLN A 144 4.05 13.22 -0.93
C GLN A 144 2.62 13.82 -0.98
N PRO A 145 2.12 14.39 -2.10
CA PRO A 145 0.77 14.94 -2.18
C PRO A 145 -0.33 13.90 -1.87
N LEU A 146 -0.14 12.64 -2.29
CA LEU A 146 -1.10 11.56 -2.03
C LEU A 146 -1.23 11.26 -0.53
N SER A 147 -0.13 11.41 0.23
CA SER A 147 -0.17 11.26 1.68
C SER A 147 -0.95 12.39 2.35
N SER A 148 -0.81 13.63 1.85
CA SER A 148 -1.59 14.78 2.29
C SER A 148 -3.08 14.61 1.97
N MET A 149 -3.42 14.16 0.76
CA MET A 149 -4.79 13.82 0.35
C MET A 149 -5.42 12.79 1.28
N ASN A 150 -4.70 11.72 1.60
CA ASN A 150 -5.19 10.69 2.53
C ASN A 150 -5.38 11.23 3.96
N ALA A 151 -4.52 12.15 4.41
CA ALA A 151 -4.67 12.79 5.71
C ALA A 151 -5.90 13.72 5.75
N ALA A 152 -6.07 14.56 4.72
CA ALA A 152 -7.23 15.44 4.57
C ALA A 152 -8.53 14.62 4.47
N ALA A 153 -8.54 13.52 3.71
CA ALA A 153 -9.69 12.63 3.60
C ALA A 153 -10.07 11.99 4.95
N LYS A 154 -9.09 11.62 5.79
CA LYS A 154 -9.36 11.12 7.14
C LYS A 154 -9.96 12.17 8.06
N LEU A 155 -9.50 13.43 7.94
CA LEU A 155 -10.04 14.54 8.71
C LEU A 155 -11.46 14.90 8.25
N ALA A 156 -11.70 14.93 6.93
CA ALA A 156 -13.03 15.06 6.34
C ALA A 156 -13.98 13.95 6.82
N ALA A 157 -13.51 12.70 6.90
CA ALA A 157 -14.31 11.58 7.42
C ALA A 157 -14.66 11.73 8.90
N SER A 158 -13.87 12.49 9.68
CA SER A 158 -14.19 12.85 11.06
C SER A 158 -15.12 14.08 11.21
N GLY A 159 -15.51 14.69 10.09
CA GLY A 159 -16.43 15.84 10.04
C GLY A 159 -15.75 17.20 9.90
N ASP A 160 -14.42 17.25 9.86
CA ASP A 160 -13.68 18.49 9.58
C ASP A 160 -13.45 18.63 8.07
N LEU A 161 -14.34 19.38 7.42
CA LEU A 161 -14.30 19.67 6.00
C LEU A 161 -13.59 20.99 5.68
N SER A 162 -13.06 21.70 6.68
CA SER A 162 -12.47 23.04 6.49
C SER A 162 -11.06 23.00 5.92
N GLN A 163 -10.39 21.85 6.03
CA GLN A 163 -9.04 21.68 5.52
C GLN A 163 -9.03 21.64 3.99
N ARG A 164 -8.06 22.32 3.39
CA ARG A 164 -7.78 22.27 1.95
C ARG A 164 -6.38 21.71 1.73
N LEU A 165 -6.16 21.10 0.57
CA LEU A 165 -4.84 20.60 0.19
C LEU A 165 -3.91 21.72 -0.24
N ASP A 166 -4.43 22.72 -0.97
CA ASP A 166 -3.71 23.90 -1.47
C ASP A 166 -2.31 23.55 -1.99
N LEU A 167 -2.28 22.59 -2.94
CA LEU A 167 -1.04 21.98 -3.38
C LEU A 167 -0.20 23.01 -4.15
N SER A 168 0.88 23.48 -3.54
CA SER A 168 1.81 24.40 -4.19
C SER A 168 2.72 23.65 -5.17
N GLY A 169 2.83 24.14 -6.41
CA GLY A 169 3.75 23.56 -7.39
C GLY A 169 3.38 23.83 -8.85
N PRO A 170 4.06 23.15 -9.79
CA PRO A 170 3.68 23.14 -11.20
C PRO A 170 2.26 22.59 -11.40
N ARG A 171 1.56 23.07 -12.43
CA ARG A 171 0.27 22.53 -12.86
C ARG A 171 0.48 21.23 -13.61
N ASP A 172 0.52 20.14 -12.86
CA ASP A 172 0.59 18.76 -13.36
C ASP A 172 -0.70 18.00 -13.00
N GLU A 173 -0.78 16.73 -13.41
CA GLU A 173 -1.96 15.89 -13.17
C GLU A 173 -2.23 15.67 -11.67
N ILE A 174 -1.22 15.83 -10.81
CA ILE A 174 -1.38 15.70 -9.36
C ILE A 174 -1.98 16.98 -8.77
N HIS A 175 -1.60 18.16 -9.29
CA HIS A 175 -2.23 19.42 -8.94
C HIS A 175 -3.69 19.47 -9.37
N ASP A 176 -4.01 19.05 -10.60
CA ASP A 176 -5.40 18.98 -11.09
C ASP A 176 -6.27 18.05 -10.23
N LEU A 177 -5.70 16.94 -9.74
CA LEU A 177 -6.36 16.04 -8.81
C LEU A 177 -6.59 16.68 -7.44
N ALA A 178 -5.62 17.46 -6.94
CA ALA A 178 -5.76 18.21 -5.69
C ALA A 178 -6.88 19.25 -5.78
N ASP A 179 -6.94 20.00 -6.89
CA ASP A 179 -8.00 20.98 -7.14
C ASP A 179 -9.38 20.29 -7.21
N THR A 180 -9.46 19.14 -7.87
CA THR A 180 -10.70 18.36 -7.93
C THR A 180 -11.13 17.87 -6.54
N PHE A 181 -10.19 17.45 -5.70
CA PHE A 181 -10.46 17.04 -4.33
C PHE A 181 -10.92 18.20 -3.44
N ASP A 182 -10.27 19.37 -3.54
CA ASP A 182 -10.68 20.56 -2.80
C ASP A 182 -12.09 21.02 -3.21
N ASN A 183 -12.43 20.97 -4.50
CA ASN A 183 -13.78 21.24 -4.99
C ASN A 183 -14.83 20.26 -4.43
N MET A 184 -14.48 18.98 -4.28
CA MET A 184 -15.35 17.99 -3.64
C MET A 184 -15.60 18.34 -2.16
N LEU A 185 -14.56 18.72 -1.41
CA LEU A 185 -14.70 19.15 -0.02
C LEU A 185 -15.60 20.38 0.11
N ASP A 186 -15.40 21.36 -0.77
CA ASP A 186 -16.24 22.57 -0.88
C ASP A 186 -17.72 22.22 -1.09
N SER A 187 -18.01 21.28 -1.99
CA SER A 187 -19.38 20.84 -2.26
C SER A 187 -20.02 20.13 -1.06
N LEU A 188 -19.25 19.29 -0.35
CA LEU A 188 -19.71 18.62 0.86
C LEU A 188 -20.00 19.62 1.98
N GLU A 189 -19.10 20.56 2.22
CA GLU A 189 -19.24 21.59 3.25
C GLU A 189 -20.50 22.44 3.01
N ARG A 190 -20.73 22.88 1.76
CA ARG A 190 -21.96 23.58 1.39
C ARG A 190 -23.20 22.74 1.67
N SER A 191 -23.20 21.47 1.28
CA SER A 191 -24.34 20.57 1.47
C SER A 191 -24.67 20.35 2.95
N PHE A 192 -23.65 20.09 3.78
CA PHE A 192 -23.84 19.95 5.23
C PHE A 192 -24.28 21.25 5.90
N SER A 193 -23.79 22.40 5.46
CA SER A 193 -24.19 23.69 6.00
C SER A 193 -25.69 23.97 5.80
N VAL A 194 -26.22 23.60 4.62
CA VAL A 194 -27.65 23.72 4.30
C VAL A 194 -28.47 22.79 5.19
N HIS A 195 -28.08 21.52 5.32
CA HIS A 195 -28.76 20.57 6.20
C HIS A 195 -28.78 21.04 7.66
N ARG A 196 -27.66 21.56 8.16
CA ARG A 196 -27.56 22.04 9.55
C ARG A 196 -28.43 23.26 9.81
N ARG A 197 -28.46 24.22 8.88
CA ARG A 197 -29.35 25.39 8.96
C ARG A 197 -30.82 24.98 8.89
N PHE A 198 -31.17 24.03 8.02
CA PHE A 198 -32.53 23.50 7.95
C PHE A 198 -32.95 22.82 9.26
N ALA A 199 -32.12 21.94 9.82
CA ALA A 199 -32.40 21.26 11.08
C ALA A 199 -32.52 22.25 12.26
N ALA A 200 -31.66 23.27 12.29
CA ALA A 200 -31.73 24.33 13.30
C ALA A 200 -33.04 25.12 13.18
N ASN A 201 -33.39 25.59 11.98
CA ASN A 201 -34.63 26.31 11.75
C ASN A 201 -35.85 25.45 12.08
N ALA A 202 -35.91 24.19 11.62
CA ALA A 202 -36.99 23.27 11.95
C ALA A 202 -37.12 23.06 13.47
N SER A 203 -36.01 22.94 14.20
CA SER A 203 -36.03 22.81 15.66
C SER A 203 -36.59 24.07 16.34
N HIS A 204 -36.29 25.25 15.81
CA HIS A 204 -36.83 26.52 16.31
C HIS A 204 -38.32 26.65 16.02
N GLU A 205 -38.74 26.38 14.78
CA GLU A 205 -40.14 26.44 14.36
C GLU A 205 -41.02 25.39 15.06
N LEU A 206 -40.46 24.28 15.54
CA LEU A 206 -41.18 23.26 16.31
C LEU A 206 -41.20 23.55 17.82
N ARG A 207 -40.18 24.19 18.36
CA ARG A 207 -40.13 24.54 19.79
C ARG A 207 -41.24 25.50 20.17
N THR A 208 -41.51 26.50 19.33
CA THR A 208 -42.56 27.50 19.57
C THR A 208 -43.96 26.88 19.69
N PRO A 209 -44.49 26.11 18.71
CA PRO A 209 -45.81 25.50 18.82
C PRO A 209 -45.89 24.47 19.94
N LEU A 210 -44.79 23.75 20.24
CA LEU A 210 -44.74 22.82 21.37
C LEU A 210 -44.89 23.55 22.71
N ALA A 211 -44.17 24.67 22.90
CA ALA A 211 -44.30 25.49 24.10
C ALA A 211 -45.72 26.06 24.24
N THR A 212 -46.34 26.47 23.14
CA THR A 212 -47.73 26.93 23.13
C THR A 212 -48.70 25.82 23.54
N THR A 213 -48.56 24.61 22.98
CA THR A 213 -49.42 23.47 23.36
C THR A 213 -49.22 23.04 24.81
N GLN A 214 -47.98 23.04 25.31
CA GLN A 214 -47.71 22.81 26.74
C GLN A 214 -48.38 23.88 27.62
N THR A 215 -48.26 25.15 27.26
CA THR A 215 -48.87 26.25 28.03
C THR A 215 -50.40 26.11 28.08
N MET A 216 -51.05 25.74 26.97
CA MET A 216 -52.49 25.49 26.94
C MET A 216 -52.90 24.33 27.85
N ILE A 217 -52.11 23.24 27.87
CA ILE A 217 -52.36 22.09 28.76
C ILE A 217 -52.15 22.49 30.23
N ASP A 218 -51.09 23.22 30.55
CA ASP A 218 -50.80 23.68 31.91
C ASP A 218 -51.92 24.59 32.45
N VAL A 219 -52.43 25.52 31.63
CA VAL A 219 -53.57 26.36 31.98
C VAL A 219 -54.81 25.50 32.25
N ALA A 220 -55.12 24.54 31.36
CA ALA A 220 -56.26 23.65 31.51
C ALA A 220 -56.20 22.77 32.79
N LEU A 221 -55.00 22.35 33.20
CA LEU A 221 -54.79 21.57 34.42
C LEU A 221 -54.79 22.42 35.70
N SER A 222 -54.49 23.71 35.59
CA SER A 222 -54.38 24.62 36.74
C SER A 222 -55.72 25.11 37.31
N ASP A 223 -56.83 24.96 36.58
CA ASP A 223 -58.18 25.30 37.03
C ASP A 223 -59.10 24.06 37.13
N PRO A 224 -59.26 23.45 38.33
CA PRO A 224 -60.07 22.25 38.54
C PRO A 224 -61.58 22.45 38.39
N GLN A 225 -62.06 23.69 38.25
CA GLN A 225 -63.49 24.02 38.13
C GLN A 225 -63.85 24.56 36.73
N ALA A 226 -62.87 24.64 35.82
CA ALA A 226 -63.08 25.14 34.46
C ALA A 226 -64.11 24.27 33.72
N SER A 227 -65.13 24.93 33.13
CA SER A 227 -66.16 24.24 32.36
C SER A 227 -65.63 23.80 30.99
N ALA A 228 -66.20 22.75 30.40
CA ALA A 228 -65.82 22.30 29.05
C ALA A 228 -66.02 23.36 27.95
N GLU A 229 -66.80 24.40 28.24
CA GLU A 229 -67.07 25.53 27.37
C GLU A 229 -65.99 26.63 27.50
N ASP A 230 -65.38 26.79 28.68
CA ASP A 230 -64.24 27.70 28.90
C ASP A 230 -62.92 27.16 28.29
N LEU A 231 -62.74 25.84 28.23
CA LEU A 231 -61.53 25.19 27.68
C LEU A 231 -61.54 25.05 26.14
N ARG A 232 -62.65 25.38 25.48
CA ARG A 232 -62.84 25.21 24.02
C ARG A 232 -62.58 26.49 23.21
N ARG A 233 -62.34 27.61 23.88
CA ARG A 233 -62.21 28.94 23.29
C ARG A 233 -60.75 29.32 23.09
#